data_AF-A0A2N2F4H1-F1
#
_entry.id   AF-A0A2N2F4H1-F1
#
_cell.length_a   1.000
_cell.length_b   1.000
_cell.length_c   1.000
_cell.angle_alpha   90.00
_cell.angle_beta   90.00
_cell.angle_gamma   90.00
#
_symmetry.space_group_name_H-M   'P 1'
#
loop_
_entity.id
_entity.type
_entity.pdbx_description
1 polymer ?
#
loop_
_entity_poly.entity_id
_entity_poly.type
_entity_poly.pdbx_seq_one_letter_code
_entity_poly.pdbx_strand_id
1 'polypeptide(L)'
;MFIAHGPLSFILNEKIQKKEIEKLTPGEHIGIALFSLFFGILPDFDLLLLSMTKYPPFQHHQVFTHSILFWILLWLLFRFLIYLFKNITKGKYKKVLSDTFLSVLHKTFLIGTMSHLFGDILFSHSQILLPLQMEVTILGEIFSKNYFSGHFFTVSMTLEILIVIFFTYLLYKIFFKQIKLFEYFLFILAGFSTIILFLNMYISLNTYNKAIHFQDGIVVYDQDFDTIIDYQDSDTDNDGVNNIESIQRSKLAFDVREILEGKYLTSSGDSIWSRYIHLHGGLNSYRLISQAFFEQNRPIEPVLREFALREYNIREYDIPYSYSDLLYGYFKQNNLLKDFNVNVESGSIFFVVDDDTVVNMGIVLDNNMVGIVLEQDTRTRLHTLVSIKEEYSKYTILVER
;
A
#
# COMPACT_ATOMS: atom_id res chain seq x y z
N MET A 1 -5.46 3.77 -7.10
CA MET A 1 -4.18 4.15 -7.76
C MET A 1 -3.88 5.60 -7.37
N PHE A 2 -2.73 6.20 -7.70
CA PHE A 2 -2.49 7.62 -7.36
C PHE A 2 -2.40 8.53 -8.59
N ILE A 3 -1.59 8.16 -9.59
CA ILE A 3 -1.30 9.04 -10.74
C ILE A 3 -1.93 8.55 -12.04
N ALA A 4 -2.40 7.30 -12.08
CA ALA A 4 -2.84 6.66 -13.32
C ALA A 4 -4.34 6.83 -13.64
N HIS A 5 -5.17 7.31 -12.71
CA HIS A 5 -6.62 7.41 -12.90
C HIS A 5 -7.01 8.28 -14.11
N GLY A 6 -6.51 9.52 -14.17
CA GLY A 6 -6.69 10.40 -15.33
C GLY A 6 -6.14 9.80 -16.63
N PRO A 7 -4.86 9.41 -16.68
CA PRO A 7 -4.26 8.75 -17.84
C PRO A 7 -5.04 7.53 -18.36
N LEU A 8 -5.51 6.65 -17.46
CA LEU A 8 -6.31 5.47 -17.80
C LEU A 8 -7.64 5.86 -18.44
N SER A 9 -8.33 6.86 -17.87
CA SER A 9 -9.56 7.42 -18.44
C SER A 9 -9.35 7.92 -19.86
N PHE A 10 -8.27 8.66 -20.12
CA PHE A 10 -7.94 9.15 -21.46
C PHE A 10 -7.72 7.97 -22.44
N ILE A 11 -6.88 7.01 -22.05
CA ILE A 11 -6.57 5.83 -22.89
C ILE A 11 -7.86 5.09 -23.29
N LEU A 12 -8.73 4.82 -22.32
CA LEU A 12 -9.97 4.09 -22.56
C LEU A 12 -10.95 4.90 -23.41
N ASN A 13 -11.01 6.22 -23.22
CA ASN A 13 -11.83 7.10 -24.05
C ASN A 13 -11.39 7.09 -25.52
N GLU A 14 -10.10 7.29 -25.79
CA GLU A 14 -9.54 7.22 -27.14
C GLU A 14 -9.78 5.86 -27.80
N LYS A 15 -9.76 4.78 -27.02
CA LYS A 15 -9.94 3.42 -27.54
C LYS A 15 -11.41 3.08 -27.80
N ILE A 16 -12.29 3.33 -26.84
CA ILE A 16 -13.71 2.96 -26.87
C ILE A 16 -14.48 3.86 -27.85
N GLN A 17 -14.20 5.16 -27.85
CA GLN A 17 -14.93 6.16 -28.63
C GLN A 17 -14.19 6.60 -29.90
N LYS A 18 -13.21 5.82 -30.35
CA LYS A 18 -12.30 6.19 -31.46
C LYS A 18 -13.03 6.76 -32.69
N LYS A 19 -14.10 6.09 -33.13
CA LYS A 19 -14.85 6.44 -34.34
C LYS A 19 -15.61 7.76 -34.22
N GLU A 20 -16.07 8.09 -33.01
CA GLU A 20 -16.75 9.35 -32.73
C GLU A 20 -15.76 10.50 -32.51
N ILE A 21 -14.65 10.23 -31.84
CA ILE A 21 -13.56 11.21 -31.60
C ILE A 21 -12.92 11.65 -32.91
N GLU A 22 -12.70 10.73 -33.86
CA GLU A 22 -12.15 11.05 -35.20
C GLU A 22 -13.02 12.03 -36.02
N LYS A 23 -14.30 12.21 -35.64
CA LYS A 23 -15.22 13.17 -36.29
C LYS A 23 -15.18 14.56 -35.67
N LEU A 24 -14.50 14.72 -34.54
CA LEU A 24 -14.40 15.99 -33.83
C LEU A 24 -13.40 16.91 -34.52
N THR A 25 -13.62 18.22 -34.38
CA THR A 25 -12.58 19.19 -34.73
C THR A 25 -11.38 19.07 -33.77
N PRO A 26 -10.18 19.54 -34.15
CA PRO A 26 -9.01 19.47 -33.26
C PRO A 26 -9.23 20.10 -31.88
N GLY A 27 -9.95 21.23 -31.81
CA GLY A 27 -10.29 21.88 -30.55
C GLY A 27 -11.26 21.08 -29.68
N GLU A 28 -12.27 20.46 -30.29
CA GLU A 28 -13.19 19.56 -29.59
C GLU A 28 -12.47 18.31 -29.09
N HIS A 29 -11.55 17.75 -29.87
CA HIS A 29 -10.73 16.60 -29.45
C HIS A 29 -9.86 16.94 -28.24
N ILE A 30 -9.18 18.09 -28.24
CA ILE A 30 -8.43 18.57 -27.07
C ILE A 30 -9.37 18.75 -25.86
N GLY A 31 -10.57 19.29 -26.07
CA GLY A 31 -11.59 19.41 -25.03
C GLY A 31 -11.95 18.05 -24.40
N ILE A 32 -12.26 17.05 -25.23
CA ILE A 32 -12.55 15.68 -24.76
C ILE A 32 -11.35 15.08 -24.01
N ALA A 33 -10.12 15.30 -24.49
CA ALA A 33 -8.91 14.85 -23.81
C ALA A 33 -8.82 15.43 -22.39
N LEU A 34 -8.98 16.74 -22.22
CA LEU A 34 -8.95 17.39 -20.91
C LEU A 34 -10.09 16.90 -19.99
N PHE A 35 -11.31 16.79 -20.53
CA PHE A 35 -12.44 16.26 -19.77
C PHE A 35 -12.24 14.82 -19.35
N SER A 36 -11.62 13.98 -20.19
CA SER A 36 -11.32 12.59 -19.83
C SER A 36 -10.36 12.51 -18.64
N LEU A 37 -9.31 13.33 -18.61
CA LEU A 37 -8.39 13.39 -17.47
C LEU A 37 -9.11 13.82 -16.19
N PHE A 38 -9.92 14.89 -16.28
CA PHE A 38 -10.67 15.42 -15.15
C PHE A 38 -11.71 14.43 -14.62
N PHE A 39 -12.51 13.81 -15.48
CA PHE A 39 -13.50 12.81 -15.05
C PHE A 39 -12.86 11.54 -14.49
N GLY A 40 -11.63 11.23 -14.91
CA GLY A 40 -10.86 10.12 -14.36
C GLY A 40 -10.43 10.33 -12.90
N ILE A 41 -10.28 11.57 -12.43
CA ILE A 41 -9.89 11.86 -11.03
C ILE A 41 -11.06 12.35 -10.17
N LEU A 42 -12.25 12.48 -10.77
CA LEU A 42 -13.40 13.08 -10.11
C LEU A 42 -13.88 12.30 -8.87
N PRO A 43 -13.81 10.95 -8.81
CA PRO A 43 -14.19 10.22 -7.60
C PRO A 43 -13.37 10.60 -6.36
N ASP A 44 -12.06 10.77 -6.51
CA ASP A 44 -11.13 11.20 -5.43
C ASP A 44 -11.34 12.64 -4.92
N PHE A 45 -12.26 13.41 -5.51
CA PHE A 45 -12.54 14.76 -4.99
C PHE A 45 -13.20 14.71 -3.61
N ASP A 46 -13.71 13.53 -3.20
CA ASP A 46 -14.13 13.27 -1.84
C ASP A 46 -13.01 13.42 -0.81
N LEU A 47 -11.74 13.18 -1.14
CA LEU A 47 -10.61 13.39 -0.23
C LEU A 47 -10.56 14.84 0.30
N LEU A 48 -10.86 15.81 -0.56
CA LEU A 48 -10.95 17.22 -0.17
C LEU A 48 -12.14 17.45 0.77
N LEU A 49 -13.28 16.84 0.48
CA LEU A 49 -14.47 16.95 1.35
C LEU A 49 -14.21 16.29 2.71
N LEU A 50 -13.63 15.08 2.73
CA LEU A 50 -13.32 14.32 3.94
C LEU A 50 -12.35 15.10 4.84
N SER A 51 -11.34 15.75 4.25
CA SER A 51 -10.41 16.63 4.99
C SER A 51 -11.08 17.82 5.69
N MET A 52 -12.30 18.18 5.29
CA MET A 52 -13.11 19.24 5.90
C MET A 52 -14.19 18.69 6.86
N THR A 53 -14.26 17.38 7.04
CA THR A 53 -15.23 16.70 7.91
C THR A 53 -14.54 15.97 9.05
N LYS A 54 -15.34 15.31 9.91
CA LYS A 54 -14.82 14.41 10.95
C LYS A 54 -14.49 13.00 10.42
N TYR A 55 -14.81 12.72 9.15
CA TYR A 55 -14.52 11.43 8.55
C TYR A 55 -13.06 11.40 8.08
N PRO A 56 -12.28 10.39 8.48
CA PRO A 56 -10.88 10.33 8.12
C PRO A 56 -10.68 10.11 6.61
N PRO A 57 -9.72 10.80 5.96
CA PRO A 57 -9.46 10.63 4.52
C PRO A 57 -9.05 9.20 4.10
N PHE A 58 -8.51 8.40 5.01
CA PHE A 58 -8.15 7.01 4.73
C PHE A 58 -9.35 6.11 4.45
N GLN A 59 -10.57 6.53 4.81
CA GLN A 59 -11.83 5.83 4.52
C GLN A 59 -12.48 6.22 3.18
N HIS A 60 -11.83 7.00 2.30
CA HIS A 60 -12.47 7.50 1.07
C HIS A 60 -13.05 6.41 0.14
N HIS A 61 -12.42 5.24 0.06
CA HIS A 61 -12.95 4.10 -0.70
C HIS A 61 -14.25 3.49 -0.12
N GLN A 62 -14.68 3.93 1.05
CA GLN A 62 -15.94 3.55 1.71
C GLN A 62 -17.05 4.60 1.54
N VAL A 63 -16.75 5.70 0.82
CA VAL A 63 -17.70 6.80 0.58
C VAL A 63 -18.49 6.56 -0.70
N PHE A 64 -19.72 7.10 -0.77
CA PHE A 64 -20.63 6.93 -1.92
C PHE A 64 -20.07 7.39 -3.26
N THR A 65 -19.07 8.26 -3.28
CA THR A 65 -18.29 8.68 -4.46
C THR A 65 -17.52 7.54 -5.10
N HIS A 66 -17.27 6.44 -4.39
CA HIS A 66 -16.69 5.23 -4.94
C HIS A 66 -17.75 4.19 -5.36
N SER A 67 -19.04 4.56 -5.38
CA SER A 67 -20.14 3.69 -5.83
C SER A 67 -20.39 3.75 -7.33
N ILE A 68 -20.52 2.59 -7.98
CA ILE A 68 -20.93 2.51 -9.40
C ILE A 68 -22.32 3.12 -9.60
N LEU A 69 -23.25 2.85 -8.68
CA LEU A 69 -24.63 3.32 -8.78
C LEU A 69 -24.71 4.86 -8.76
N PHE A 70 -23.92 5.48 -7.88
CA PHE A 70 -23.83 6.94 -7.78
C PHE A 70 -23.45 7.59 -9.12
N TRP A 71 -22.39 7.09 -9.77
CA TRP A 71 -21.94 7.62 -11.06
C TRP A 71 -22.87 7.32 -12.22
N ILE A 72 -23.55 6.17 -12.22
CA ILE A 72 -24.59 5.88 -13.22
C ILE A 72 -25.75 6.88 -13.10
N LEU A 73 -26.20 7.18 -11.88
CA LEU A 73 -27.27 8.16 -11.64
C LEU A 73 -26.84 9.57 -12.08
N LEU A 74 -25.62 9.99 -11.72
CA LEU A 74 -25.08 11.28 -12.16
C LEU A 74 -24.92 11.35 -13.68
N TRP A 75 -24.52 10.26 -14.34
CA TRP A 75 -24.44 10.20 -15.79
C TRP A 75 -25.81 10.34 -16.46
N LEU A 76 -26.84 9.67 -15.94
CA LEU A 76 -28.21 9.80 -16.42
C LEU A 76 -28.72 11.24 -16.26
N LEU A 77 -28.45 11.86 -15.11
CA LEU A 77 -28.75 13.27 -14.87
C LEU A 77 -28.00 14.17 -15.85
N PHE A 78 -26.71 13.96 -16.06
CA PHE A 78 -25.90 14.74 -16.99
C PHE A 78 -26.43 14.63 -18.43
N ARG A 79 -26.79 13.41 -18.85
CA ARG A 79 -27.42 13.17 -20.17
C ARG A 79 -28.76 13.90 -20.31
N PHE A 80 -29.58 13.91 -19.26
CA PHE A 80 -30.84 14.64 -19.23
C PHE A 80 -30.62 16.16 -19.31
N LEU A 81 -29.64 16.69 -18.58
CA LEU A 81 -29.26 18.10 -18.65
C LEU A 81 -28.77 18.50 -20.05
N ILE A 82 -27.98 17.65 -20.72
CA ILE A 82 -27.57 17.86 -22.11
C ILE A 82 -28.79 17.88 -23.04
N TYR A 83 -29.76 16.98 -22.84
CA TYR A 83 -31.00 16.97 -23.63
C TYR A 83 -31.79 18.28 -23.45
N LEU A 84 -31.99 18.74 -22.22
CA LEU A 84 -32.65 20.03 -21.94
C LEU A 84 -31.88 21.19 -22.56
N PHE A 85 -30.56 21.23 -22.38
CA PHE A 85 -29.70 22.27 -22.90
C PHE A 85 -29.82 22.38 -24.42
N LYS A 86 -29.79 21.25 -25.14
CA LYS A 86 -29.97 21.20 -26.60
C LYS A 86 -31.30 21.80 -27.07
N ASN A 87 -32.37 21.60 -26.29
CA ASN A 87 -33.69 22.15 -26.62
C ASN A 87 -33.76 23.67 -26.40
N ILE A 88 -32.99 24.20 -25.46
CA ILE A 88 -32.99 25.63 -25.08
C ILE A 88 -32.04 26.44 -25.96
N THR A 89 -30.85 25.92 -26.27
CA THR A 89 -29.86 26.65 -27.09
C THR A 89 -30.20 26.63 -28.58
N LYS A 90 -30.84 27.71 -29.07
CA LYS A 90 -31.00 28.00 -30.50
C LYS A 90 -29.93 29.02 -30.97
N GLY A 91 -29.43 28.88 -32.19
CA GLY A 91 -28.53 29.87 -32.82
C GLY A 91 -27.03 29.66 -32.57
N LYS A 92 -26.31 30.73 -32.20
CA LYS A 92 -24.82 30.80 -32.19
C LYS A 92 -24.13 29.76 -31.29
N TYR A 93 -24.72 29.38 -30.16
CA TYR A 93 -24.12 28.43 -29.21
C TYR A 93 -24.04 26.99 -29.72
N LYS A 94 -24.88 26.62 -30.71
CA LYS A 94 -24.84 25.31 -31.36
C LYS A 94 -23.58 25.10 -32.22
N LYS A 95 -22.86 26.18 -32.56
CA LYS A 95 -21.56 26.12 -33.27
C LYS A 95 -20.39 25.76 -32.34
N VAL A 96 -20.50 26.02 -31.04
CA VAL A 96 -19.42 25.75 -30.07
C VAL A 96 -19.62 24.39 -29.39
N LEU A 97 -20.88 24.00 -29.13
CA LEU A 97 -21.23 22.71 -28.55
C LEU A 97 -21.96 21.86 -29.59
N SER A 98 -21.19 21.23 -30.48
CA SER A 98 -21.76 20.38 -31.53
C SER A 98 -22.49 19.17 -30.93
N ASP A 99 -23.49 18.66 -31.66
CA ASP A 99 -24.23 17.47 -31.22
C ASP A 99 -23.32 16.26 -31.04
N THR A 100 -22.30 16.15 -31.89
CA THR A 100 -21.24 15.13 -31.83
C THR A 100 -20.39 15.30 -30.58
N PHE A 101 -19.91 16.51 -30.30
CA PHE A 101 -19.10 16.80 -29.11
C PHE A 101 -19.85 16.47 -27.82
N LEU A 102 -21.10 16.94 -27.68
CA LEU A 102 -21.91 16.67 -26.49
C LEU A 102 -22.18 15.17 -26.30
N SER A 103 -22.37 14.43 -27.39
CA SER A 103 -22.53 12.96 -27.38
C SER A 103 -21.28 12.25 -26.86
N VAL A 104 -20.10 12.67 -27.33
CA VAL A 104 -18.82 12.13 -26.86
C VAL A 104 -18.57 12.53 -25.40
N LEU A 105 -18.91 13.76 -25.00
CA LEU A 105 -18.64 14.29 -23.66
C LEU A 105 -19.35 13.51 -22.56
N HIS A 106 -20.65 13.21 -22.70
CA HIS A 106 -21.37 12.47 -21.66
C HIS A 106 -20.93 11.00 -21.55
N LYS A 107 -20.48 10.39 -22.66
CA LYS A 107 -19.85 9.07 -22.64
C LYS A 107 -18.47 9.14 -21.99
N THR A 108 -17.73 10.23 -22.22
CA THR A 108 -16.41 10.49 -21.61
C THR A 108 -16.52 10.59 -20.11
N PHE A 109 -17.57 11.24 -19.59
CA PHE A 109 -17.90 11.24 -18.17
C PHE A 109 -18.03 9.83 -17.62
N LEU A 110 -18.89 8.99 -18.21
CA LEU A 110 -19.11 7.63 -17.74
C LEU A 110 -17.84 6.77 -17.84
N ILE A 111 -17.13 6.81 -18.97
CA ILE A 111 -15.89 6.04 -19.15
C ILE A 111 -14.84 6.49 -18.13
N GLY A 112 -14.70 7.79 -17.89
CA GLY A 112 -13.73 8.31 -16.94
C GLY A 112 -13.99 7.85 -15.52
N THR A 113 -15.22 8.05 -15.02
CA THR A 113 -15.57 7.65 -13.66
C THR A 113 -15.53 6.12 -13.49
N MET A 114 -15.99 5.35 -14.48
CA MET A 114 -15.92 3.88 -14.41
C MET A 114 -14.48 3.36 -14.49
N SER A 115 -13.61 4.01 -15.27
CA SER A 115 -12.19 3.65 -15.34
C SER A 115 -11.47 3.89 -14.02
N HIS A 116 -11.87 4.93 -13.29
CA HIS A 116 -11.36 5.22 -11.97
C HIS A 116 -11.69 4.08 -11.00
N LEU A 117 -12.98 3.78 -10.83
CA LEU A 117 -13.45 2.72 -9.93
C LEU A 117 -12.82 1.36 -10.28
N PHE A 118 -12.67 1.08 -11.58
CA PHE A 118 -11.98 -0.11 -12.05
C PHE A 118 -10.50 -0.13 -11.63
N GLY A 119 -9.82 1.01 -11.71
CA GLY A 119 -8.45 1.17 -11.25
C GLY A 119 -8.29 0.94 -9.74
N ASP A 120 -9.26 1.35 -8.93
CA ASP A 120 -9.23 1.12 -7.47
C ASP A 120 -9.36 -0.34 -7.13
N ILE A 121 -10.40 -1.00 -7.64
CA ILE A 121 -10.65 -2.41 -7.33
C ILE A 121 -9.56 -3.33 -7.89
N LEU A 122 -8.70 -2.84 -8.79
CA LEU A 122 -7.61 -3.66 -9.31
C LEU A 122 -6.63 -4.07 -8.19
N PHE A 123 -6.31 -3.17 -7.26
CA PHE A 123 -5.33 -3.42 -6.19
C PHE A 123 -5.76 -2.98 -4.79
N SER A 124 -6.89 -2.28 -4.66
CA SER A 124 -7.42 -1.81 -3.37
C SER A 124 -8.78 -2.45 -3.11
N HIS A 125 -9.14 -2.54 -1.83
CA HIS A 125 -10.48 -2.88 -1.38
C HIS A 125 -11.33 -1.61 -1.48
N SER A 126 -12.44 -1.68 -2.22
CA SER A 126 -13.33 -0.53 -2.42
C SER A 126 -14.80 -0.95 -2.40
N GLN A 127 -15.64 -0.11 -1.79
CA GLN A 127 -17.09 -0.34 -1.64
C GLN A 127 -17.87 0.09 -2.88
N ILE A 128 -17.57 -0.54 -4.02
CA ILE A 128 -18.15 -0.11 -5.31
C ILE A 128 -19.66 -0.39 -5.46
N LEU A 129 -20.21 -1.24 -4.60
CA LEU A 129 -21.58 -1.74 -4.67
C LEU A 129 -22.53 -1.12 -3.63
N LEU A 130 -22.18 0.04 -3.05
CA LEU A 130 -23.06 0.77 -2.13
C LEU A 130 -24.50 0.85 -2.65
N PRO A 131 -25.52 0.58 -1.80
CA PRO A 131 -25.45 0.49 -0.33
C PRO A 131 -25.02 -0.88 0.22
N LEU A 132 -24.64 -1.85 -0.62
CA LEU A 132 -24.01 -3.08 -0.12
C LEU A 132 -22.65 -2.70 0.46
N GLN A 133 -22.45 -2.93 1.77
CA GLN A 133 -21.21 -2.65 2.49
C GLN A 133 -20.11 -3.70 2.20
N MET A 134 -20.10 -4.23 0.98
CA MET A 134 -19.15 -5.25 0.55
C MET A 134 -17.99 -4.59 -0.18
N GLU A 135 -16.79 -4.85 0.31
CA GLU A 135 -15.55 -4.42 -0.32
C GLU A 135 -15.13 -5.41 -1.40
N VAL A 136 -14.73 -4.90 -2.55
CA VAL A 136 -14.33 -5.71 -3.70
C VAL A 136 -12.90 -5.36 -4.10
N THR A 137 -12.09 -6.38 -4.40
CA THR A 137 -10.80 -6.24 -5.06
C THR A 137 -10.59 -7.39 -6.06
N ILE A 138 -9.78 -7.18 -7.10
CA ILE A 138 -9.47 -8.16 -8.14
C ILE A 138 -8.12 -8.80 -7.87
N LEU A 139 -7.07 -7.99 -7.67
CA LEU A 139 -5.71 -8.46 -7.41
C LEU A 139 -5.17 -7.99 -6.07
N GLY A 140 -5.95 -7.26 -5.26
CA GLY A 140 -5.50 -6.74 -3.96
C GLY A 140 -5.12 -7.84 -2.96
N GLU A 141 -5.76 -9.00 -3.03
CA GLU A 141 -5.38 -10.17 -2.21
C GLU A 141 -4.11 -10.87 -2.70
N ILE A 142 -3.85 -10.85 -4.01
CA ILE A 142 -2.69 -11.51 -4.63
C ILE A 142 -1.43 -10.65 -4.49
N PHE A 143 -1.58 -9.35 -4.73
CA PHE A 143 -0.52 -8.34 -4.60
C PHE A 143 -0.84 -7.40 -3.45
N SER A 144 -1.01 -8.01 -2.27
CA SER A 144 -1.32 -7.28 -1.05
C SER A 144 -0.22 -6.28 -0.70
N LYS A 145 -0.64 -5.19 -0.05
CA LYS A 145 0.29 -4.20 0.48
C LYS A 145 1.22 -4.88 1.50
N ASN A 146 2.50 -4.55 1.43
CA ASN A 146 3.49 -4.99 2.39
C ASN A 146 3.68 -3.90 3.44
N TYR A 147 3.74 -4.29 4.71
CA TYR A 147 3.77 -3.37 5.85
C TYR A 147 5.03 -2.49 5.87
N PHE A 148 6.14 -3.00 5.34
CA PHE A 148 7.44 -2.33 5.33
C PHE A 148 7.87 -1.78 3.97
N SER A 149 7.05 -1.97 2.93
CA SER A 149 7.37 -1.55 1.57
C SER A 149 6.64 -0.26 1.21
N GLY A 150 7.39 0.73 0.75
CA GLY A 150 6.81 1.98 0.26
C GLY A 150 6.05 1.75 -1.06
N HIS A 151 5.08 2.64 -1.35
CA HIS A 151 4.25 2.55 -2.55
C HIS A 151 5.07 2.40 -3.85
N PHE A 152 6.24 3.04 -3.95
CA PHE A 152 7.13 2.97 -5.10
C PHE A 152 7.61 1.56 -5.48
N PHE A 153 7.63 0.63 -4.52
CA PHE A 153 8.08 -0.74 -4.72
C PHE A 153 6.92 -1.72 -4.95
N THR A 154 5.69 -1.21 -5.03
CA THR A 154 4.51 -2.05 -5.23
C THR A 154 4.27 -2.41 -6.70
N VAL A 155 3.55 -3.52 -6.92
CA VAL A 155 3.05 -3.93 -8.23
C VAL A 155 2.11 -2.85 -8.81
N SER A 156 1.25 -2.28 -7.96
CA SER A 156 0.33 -1.19 -8.35
C SER A 156 1.09 -0.02 -8.96
N MET A 157 2.11 0.51 -8.29
CA MET A 157 2.86 1.67 -8.80
C MET A 157 3.55 1.38 -10.13
N THR A 158 4.06 0.17 -10.32
CA THR A 158 4.71 -0.18 -11.60
C THR A 158 3.69 -0.25 -12.73
N LEU A 159 2.48 -0.74 -12.46
CA LEU A 159 1.39 -0.68 -13.42
C LEU A 159 0.97 0.77 -13.72
N GLU A 160 0.92 1.64 -12.70
CA GLU A 160 0.63 3.06 -12.89
C GLU A 160 1.64 3.72 -13.82
N ILE A 161 2.93 3.45 -13.64
CA ILE A 161 4.00 3.92 -14.53
C ILE A 161 3.76 3.44 -15.97
N LEU A 162 3.42 2.17 -16.18
CA LEU A 162 3.10 1.63 -17.52
C LEU A 162 1.90 2.33 -18.16
N ILE A 163 0.85 2.61 -17.39
CA ILE A 163 -0.32 3.36 -17.87
C ILE A 163 0.09 4.78 -18.28
N VAL A 164 0.89 5.47 -17.46
CA VAL A 164 1.39 6.83 -17.77
C VAL A 164 2.27 6.84 -19.02
N ILE A 165 3.13 5.83 -19.21
CA ILE A 165 3.94 5.68 -20.43
C ILE A 165 3.04 5.50 -21.65
N PHE A 166 2.04 4.62 -21.58
CA PHE A 166 1.12 4.38 -22.69
C PHE A 166 0.27 5.61 -23.02
N PHE A 167 -0.19 6.33 -21.99
CA PHE A 167 -0.87 7.61 -22.12
C PHE A 167 0.01 8.64 -22.84
N THR A 168 1.27 8.78 -22.41
CA THR A 168 2.24 9.70 -23.02
C THR A 168 2.50 9.33 -24.48
N TYR A 169 2.60 8.03 -24.79
CA TYR A 169 2.71 7.52 -26.16
C TYR A 169 1.51 7.91 -27.02
N LEU A 170 0.29 7.73 -26.51
CA LEU A 170 -0.93 8.12 -27.23
C LEU A 170 -1.01 9.63 -27.46
N LEU A 171 -0.75 10.45 -26.44
CA LEU A 171 -0.70 11.91 -26.58
C LEU A 171 0.31 12.33 -27.66
N TYR A 172 1.51 11.78 -27.59
CA TYR A 172 2.57 12.04 -28.57
C TYR A 172 2.13 11.67 -29.99
N LYS A 173 1.50 10.50 -30.16
CA LYS A 173 1.01 10.03 -31.45
C LYS A 173 -0.19 10.82 -31.97
N ILE A 174 -1.04 11.36 -31.11
CA ILE A 174 -2.24 12.11 -31.53
C ILE A 174 -1.87 13.54 -31.87
N PHE A 175 -1.13 14.23 -30.98
CA PHE A 175 -0.95 15.68 -31.04
C PHE A 175 0.41 16.15 -31.54
N PHE A 176 1.48 15.37 -31.38
CA PHE A 176 2.86 15.84 -31.62
C PHE A 176 3.54 15.24 -32.85
N LYS A 177 3.37 13.94 -33.15
CA LYS A 177 3.75 13.23 -34.41
C LYS A 177 5.10 13.58 -35.09
N GLN A 178 6.13 14.07 -34.38
CA GLN A 178 7.25 14.77 -35.06
C GLN A 178 8.66 14.20 -34.79
N ILE A 179 8.88 13.37 -33.77
CA ILE A 179 10.21 12.92 -33.30
C ILE A 179 10.28 11.40 -33.07
N LYS A 180 10.75 10.62 -34.07
CA LYS A 180 10.91 9.15 -33.95
C LYS A 180 11.76 8.70 -32.75
N LEU A 181 12.76 9.49 -32.37
CA LEU A 181 13.62 9.18 -31.21
C LEU A 181 12.82 9.10 -29.91
N PHE A 182 11.84 10.00 -29.73
CA PHE A 182 10.99 10.00 -28.53
C PHE A 182 10.09 8.77 -28.47
N GLU A 183 9.59 8.30 -29.62
CA GLU A 183 8.85 7.05 -29.72
C GLU A 183 9.71 5.84 -29.29
N TYR A 184 10.96 5.74 -29.76
CA TYR A 184 11.87 4.68 -29.31
C TYR A 184 12.19 4.76 -27.81
N PHE A 185 12.37 5.97 -27.28
CA PHE A 185 12.57 6.18 -25.85
C PHE A 185 11.39 5.63 -25.03
N LEU A 186 10.14 5.95 -25.41
CA LEU A 186 8.96 5.43 -24.74
C LEU A 186 8.84 3.91 -24.84
N PHE A 187 9.20 3.30 -25.97
CA PHE A 187 9.21 1.83 -26.11
C PHE A 187 10.25 1.17 -25.20
N ILE A 188 11.45 1.73 -25.11
CA ILE A 188 12.50 1.24 -24.19
C ILE A 188 12.02 1.36 -22.74
N LEU A 189 11.43 2.50 -22.37
CA LEU A 189 10.91 2.74 -21.03
C LEU A 189 9.76 1.78 -20.67
N ALA A 190 8.86 1.50 -21.63
CA ALA A 190 7.80 0.51 -21.47
C ALA A 190 8.37 -0.92 -21.28
N GLY A 191 9.38 -1.29 -22.07
CA GLY A 191 10.07 -2.58 -21.94
C GLY A 191 10.72 -2.76 -20.56
N PHE A 192 11.46 -1.74 -20.10
CA PHE A 192 12.08 -1.75 -18.78
C PHE A 192 11.05 -1.80 -17.64
N SER A 193 9.98 -1.00 -17.73
CA SER A 193 8.89 -1.00 -16.75
C SER A 193 8.15 -2.35 -16.70
N THR A 194 8.03 -3.03 -17.83
CA THR A 194 7.46 -4.39 -17.90
C THR A 194 8.35 -5.41 -17.19
N ILE A 195 9.67 -5.33 -17.35
CA ILE A 195 10.61 -6.19 -16.63
C ILE A 195 10.52 -5.94 -15.12
N ILE A 196 10.48 -4.67 -14.70
CA ILE A 196 10.29 -4.30 -13.28
C ILE A 196 8.95 -4.83 -12.76
N LEU A 197 7.87 -4.76 -13.56
CA LEU A 197 6.57 -5.27 -13.13
C LEU A 197 6.65 -6.75 -12.77
N PHE A 198 7.25 -7.58 -13.64
CA PHE A 198 7.41 -9.01 -13.36
C PHE A 198 8.31 -9.27 -12.15
N LEU A 199 9.37 -8.47 -11.97
CA LEU A 199 10.23 -8.57 -10.79
C LEU A 199 9.48 -8.23 -9.50
N ASN A 200 8.70 -7.14 -9.50
CA ASN A 200 7.90 -6.72 -8.35
C ASN A 200 6.79 -7.73 -8.05
N MET A 201 6.16 -8.31 -9.07
CA MET A 201 5.21 -9.41 -8.91
C MET A 201 5.88 -10.63 -8.29
N TYR A 202 7.06 -11.03 -8.78
CA TYR A 202 7.81 -12.14 -8.20
C TYR A 202 8.14 -11.89 -6.73
N ILE A 203 8.67 -10.71 -6.39
CA ILE A 203 9.05 -10.41 -5.01
C ILE A 203 7.80 -10.35 -4.13
N SER A 204 6.74 -9.65 -4.55
CA SER A 204 5.48 -9.58 -3.82
C SER A 204 4.92 -10.98 -3.52
N LEU A 205 4.92 -11.89 -4.50
CA LEU A 205 4.44 -13.27 -4.27
C LEU A 205 5.37 -14.12 -3.37
N ASN A 206 6.59 -13.64 -3.11
CA ASN A 206 7.60 -14.36 -2.33
C ASN A 206 7.96 -13.65 -1.03
N THR A 207 7.40 -12.48 -0.73
CA THR A 207 7.52 -11.78 0.55
C THR A 207 6.24 -11.97 1.36
N TYR A 208 6.38 -11.96 2.69
CA TYR A 208 5.21 -11.94 3.55
C TYR A 208 4.57 -10.55 3.48
N ASN A 209 3.35 -10.47 2.95
CA ASN A 209 2.66 -9.19 2.72
C ASN A 209 1.33 -9.18 3.47
N LYS A 210 1.34 -8.71 4.71
CA LYS A 210 0.11 -8.41 5.44
C LYS A 210 0.23 -7.03 6.07
N ALA A 211 -0.42 -6.06 5.45
CA ALA A 211 -0.47 -4.66 5.90
C ALA A 211 -1.91 -4.17 6.14
N ILE A 212 -2.87 -5.10 6.15
CA ILE A 212 -4.29 -4.80 6.26
C ILE A 212 -4.88 -5.79 7.26
N HIS A 213 -5.54 -5.27 8.29
CA HIS A 213 -6.30 -6.07 9.24
C HIS A 213 -7.72 -6.30 8.69
N PHE A 214 -8.23 -7.51 8.85
CA PHE A 214 -9.58 -7.88 8.42
C PHE A 214 -10.38 -8.40 9.61
N GLN A 215 -11.59 -7.89 9.78
CA GLN A 215 -12.57 -8.40 10.73
C GLN A 215 -13.87 -8.70 9.98
N ASP A 216 -14.37 -9.93 10.10
CA ASP A 216 -15.57 -10.40 9.40
C ASP A 216 -15.57 -10.17 7.87
N GLY A 217 -14.38 -10.20 7.25
CA GLY A 217 -14.19 -9.99 5.81
C GLY A 217 -14.18 -8.53 5.36
N ILE A 218 -14.17 -7.58 6.29
CA ILE A 218 -14.09 -6.14 6.03
C ILE A 218 -12.73 -5.63 6.51
N VAL A 219 -12.16 -4.68 5.77
CA VAL A 219 -10.93 -4.01 6.21
C VAL A 219 -11.19 -3.14 7.44
N VAL A 220 -10.42 -3.34 8.49
CA VAL A 220 -10.38 -2.48 9.67
C VAL A 220 -9.15 -1.58 9.54
N TYR A 221 -9.40 -0.27 9.47
CA TYR A 221 -8.35 0.74 9.42
C TYR A 221 -8.09 1.40 10.78
N ASP A 222 -9.12 1.41 11.62
CA ASP A 222 -9.20 2.14 12.89
C ASP A 222 -10.21 1.36 13.73
N GLN A 223 -9.72 0.60 14.72
CA GLN A 223 -10.53 -0.34 15.51
C GLN A 223 -11.33 0.37 16.61
N ASP A 224 -10.78 1.43 17.21
CA ASP A 224 -11.35 2.11 18.38
C ASP A 224 -12.09 3.42 18.01
N PHE A 225 -12.00 3.84 16.74
CA PHE A 225 -12.61 5.03 16.15
C PHE A 225 -12.04 6.36 16.68
N ASP A 226 -10.78 6.39 17.08
CA ASP A 226 -10.11 7.62 17.56
C ASP A 226 -9.56 8.51 16.42
N THR A 227 -9.73 8.10 15.16
CA THR A 227 -9.26 8.74 13.92
C THR A 227 -7.77 8.58 13.61
N ILE A 228 -7.05 7.77 14.38
CA ILE A 228 -5.70 7.33 14.10
C ILE A 228 -5.80 5.98 13.37
N ILE A 229 -4.98 5.78 12.34
CA ILE A 229 -4.96 4.49 11.65
C ILE A 229 -4.22 3.50 12.56
N ASP A 230 -4.76 2.30 12.78
CA ASP A 230 -4.23 1.31 13.73
C ASP A 230 -2.70 1.12 13.60
N TYR A 231 -2.17 1.04 12.38
CA TYR A 231 -0.72 0.85 12.15
C TYR A 231 0.16 2.02 12.65
N GLN A 232 -0.44 3.17 12.94
CA GLN A 232 0.18 4.38 13.48
C GLN A 232 -0.17 4.63 14.95
N ASP A 233 -1.02 3.80 15.53
CA ASP A 233 -1.51 3.95 16.89
C ASP A 233 -0.73 3.05 17.87
N SER A 234 -0.37 3.61 19.02
CA SER A 234 0.34 2.93 20.09
C SER A 234 -0.56 2.10 21.02
N ASP A 235 -1.87 2.31 20.96
CA ASP A 235 -2.90 1.66 21.79
C ASP A 235 -4.18 1.42 20.97
N THR A 236 -4.14 0.43 20.08
CA THR A 236 -5.16 0.22 19.03
C THR A 236 -6.55 -0.17 19.52
N ASP A 237 -6.73 -0.44 20.81
CA ASP A 237 -8.04 -0.64 21.43
C ASP A 237 -8.34 0.30 22.59
N ASN A 238 -7.45 1.27 22.83
CA ASN A 238 -7.65 2.40 23.74
C ASN A 238 -8.02 1.96 25.16
N ASP A 239 -7.36 0.90 25.61
CA ASP A 239 -7.55 0.34 26.95
C ASP A 239 -6.54 0.93 27.98
N GLY A 240 -5.63 1.78 27.51
CA GLY A 240 -4.57 2.41 28.29
C GLY A 240 -3.30 1.57 28.40
N VAL A 241 -3.23 0.42 27.74
CA VAL A 241 -2.07 -0.48 27.69
C VAL A 241 -1.50 -0.48 26.27
N ASN A 242 -0.22 -0.10 26.14
CA ASN A 242 0.40 -0.03 24.82
C ASN A 242 0.48 -1.39 24.12
N ASN A 243 0.60 -1.35 22.79
CA ASN A 243 0.66 -2.53 21.92
C ASN A 243 1.76 -3.56 22.27
N ILE A 244 2.88 -3.13 22.88
CA ILE A 244 3.98 -4.04 23.27
C ILE A 244 3.59 -4.89 24.48
N GLU A 245 2.84 -4.29 25.41
CA GLU A 245 2.40 -4.90 26.66
C GLU A 245 1.09 -5.69 26.52
N SER A 246 0.19 -5.28 25.62
CA SER A 246 -1.12 -5.92 25.42
C SER A 246 -1.08 -7.20 24.57
N ILE A 247 0.08 -7.55 24.01
CA ILE A 247 0.25 -8.68 23.09
C ILE A 247 0.08 -10.05 23.76
N GLN A 248 -0.58 -10.99 23.08
CA GLN A 248 -0.68 -12.37 23.54
C GLN A 248 0.55 -13.18 23.09
N ARG A 249 1.47 -13.47 24.03
CA ARG A 249 2.77 -14.13 23.76
C ARG A 249 2.65 -15.50 23.09
N SER A 250 1.68 -16.33 23.49
CA SER A 250 1.45 -17.63 22.87
C SER A 250 1.01 -17.52 21.41
N LYS A 251 0.16 -16.53 21.10
CA LYS A 251 -0.25 -16.22 19.72
C LYS A 251 0.91 -15.62 18.93
N LEU A 252 1.74 -14.80 19.56
CA LEU A 252 2.93 -14.21 18.91
C LEU A 252 3.92 -15.29 18.45
N ALA A 253 4.18 -16.30 19.29
CA ALA A 253 5.01 -17.44 18.91
C ALA A 253 4.40 -18.27 17.77
N PHE A 254 3.07 -18.43 17.78
CA PHE A 254 2.35 -19.10 16.70
C PHE A 254 2.48 -18.32 15.38
N ASP A 255 2.23 -17.02 15.39
CA ASP A 255 2.29 -16.14 14.21
C ASP A 255 3.71 -16.14 13.61
N VAL A 256 4.76 -16.05 14.45
CA VAL A 256 6.16 -16.15 14.00
C VAL A 256 6.45 -17.50 13.35
N ARG A 257 5.94 -18.60 13.92
CA ARG A 257 6.12 -19.94 13.35
C ARG A 257 5.49 -20.02 11.96
N GLU A 258 4.24 -19.57 11.82
CA GLU A 258 3.54 -19.59 10.52
C GLU A 258 4.29 -18.78 9.46
N ILE A 259 4.77 -17.58 9.81
CA ILE A 259 5.58 -16.76 8.91
C ILE A 259 6.85 -17.51 8.49
N LEU A 260 7.58 -18.12 9.43
CA LEU A 260 8.84 -18.79 9.13
C LEU A 260 8.66 -20.03 8.25
N GLU A 261 7.60 -20.81 8.48
CA GLU A 261 7.28 -22.02 7.73
C GLU A 261 6.88 -21.72 6.27
N GLY A 262 6.38 -20.52 5.97
CA GLY A 262 5.97 -20.10 4.63
C GLY A 262 7.12 -19.85 3.64
N LYS A 263 8.40 -19.90 4.07
CA LYS A 263 9.61 -19.75 3.22
C LYS A 263 9.62 -18.47 2.37
N TYR A 264 9.37 -17.33 3.00
CA TYR A 264 9.40 -16.01 2.37
C TYR A 264 10.82 -15.48 2.19
N LEU A 265 11.02 -14.50 1.30
CA LEU A 265 12.31 -13.84 1.08
C LEU A 265 12.77 -13.06 2.32
N THR A 266 14.07 -13.16 2.59
CA THR A 266 14.74 -12.49 3.71
C THR A 266 15.71 -11.42 3.21
N SER A 267 16.02 -10.44 4.07
CA SER A 267 16.85 -9.28 3.73
C SER A 267 17.96 -9.01 4.74
N SER A 268 18.68 -10.05 5.17
CA SER A 268 19.61 -10.02 6.29
C SER A 268 21.09 -9.83 5.92
N GLY A 269 21.46 -9.91 4.64
CA GLY A 269 22.84 -9.75 4.18
C GLY A 269 23.15 -8.40 3.51
N ASP A 270 24.43 -8.15 3.22
CA ASP A 270 24.91 -6.87 2.66
C ASP A 270 24.82 -6.75 1.12
N SER A 271 24.43 -7.83 0.43
CA SER A 271 24.39 -7.84 -1.04
C SER A 271 23.38 -6.83 -1.61
N ILE A 272 23.63 -6.36 -2.85
CA ILE A 272 22.70 -5.49 -3.59
C ILE A 272 21.30 -6.12 -3.68
N TRP A 273 21.24 -7.44 -3.88
CA TRP A 273 19.99 -8.19 -3.92
C TRP A 273 19.25 -8.16 -2.57
N SER A 274 19.95 -8.34 -1.46
CA SER A 274 19.37 -8.25 -0.12
C SER A 274 18.83 -6.85 0.17
N ARG A 275 19.56 -5.79 -0.19
CA ARG A 275 19.09 -4.40 -0.08
C ARG A 275 17.85 -4.14 -0.94
N TYR A 276 17.81 -4.72 -2.14
CA TYR A 276 16.63 -4.61 -3.01
C TYR A 276 15.42 -5.32 -2.40
N ILE A 277 15.57 -6.56 -1.91
CA ILE A 277 14.52 -7.28 -1.18
C ILE A 277 14.07 -6.49 0.07
N HIS A 278 15.01 -5.85 0.78
CA HIS A 278 14.69 -5.03 1.94
C HIS A 278 13.75 -3.87 1.59
N LEU A 279 14.00 -3.16 0.48
CA LEU A 279 13.12 -2.08 0.01
C LEU A 279 11.72 -2.58 -0.36
N HIS A 280 11.64 -3.84 -0.81
CA HIS A 280 10.39 -4.53 -1.12
C HIS A 280 9.68 -5.16 0.08
N GLY A 281 10.21 -4.98 1.29
CA GLY A 281 9.58 -5.49 2.50
C GLY A 281 9.94 -6.93 2.88
N GLY A 282 11.05 -7.47 2.35
CA GLY A 282 11.55 -8.76 2.82
C GLY A 282 11.92 -8.76 4.30
N LEU A 283 11.88 -9.94 4.89
CA LEU A 283 11.98 -10.10 6.34
C LEU A 283 13.44 -10.09 6.80
N ASN A 284 13.74 -9.23 7.76
CA ASN A 284 14.85 -9.41 8.70
C ASN A 284 14.25 -9.74 10.08
N SER A 285 15.09 -9.95 11.08
CA SER A 285 14.59 -10.35 12.41
C SER A 285 13.66 -9.33 13.05
N TYR A 286 13.96 -8.03 12.95
CA TYR A 286 13.06 -7.00 13.46
C TYR A 286 11.70 -7.04 12.75
N ARG A 287 11.70 -7.08 11.41
CA ARG A 287 10.47 -7.12 10.61
C ARG A 287 9.65 -8.38 10.85
N LEU A 288 10.30 -9.52 11.13
CA LEU A 288 9.61 -10.74 11.52
C LEU A 288 8.82 -10.54 12.82
N ILE A 289 9.45 -9.94 13.81
CA ILE A 289 8.84 -9.64 15.12
C ILE A 289 7.71 -8.63 14.93
N SER A 290 8.00 -7.49 14.30
CA SER A 290 7.02 -6.43 14.04
C SER A 290 5.81 -6.94 13.25
N GLN A 291 6.03 -7.77 12.22
CA GLN A 291 4.94 -8.39 11.47
C GLN A 291 4.07 -9.29 12.34
N ALA A 292 4.66 -10.13 13.19
CA ALA A 292 3.91 -11.02 14.07
C ALA A 292 3.08 -10.25 15.12
N PHE A 293 3.55 -9.08 15.54
CA PHE A 293 2.76 -8.15 16.35
C PHE A 293 1.58 -7.56 15.57
N PHE A 294 1.81 -7.18 14.30
CA PHE A 294 0.75 -6.69 13.41
C PHE A 294 -0.32 -7.74 13.10
N GLU A 295 0.00 -9.04 13.12
CA GLU A 295 -1.00 -10.12 12.99
C GLU A 295 -2.10 -10.08 14.06
N GLN A 296 -1.81 -9.45 15.20
CA GLN A 296 -2.73 -9.26 16.32
C GLN A 296 -3.32 -7.84 16.38
N ASN A 297 -3.12 -7.03 15.33
CA ASN A 297 -3.44 -5.60 15.29
C ASN A 297 -2.73 -4.78 16.37
N ARG A 298 -1.50 -5.16 16.74
CA ARG A 298 -0.70 -4.51 17.80
C ARG A 298 0.66 -4.04 17.27
N PRO A 299 0.73 -3.05 16.36
CA PRO A 299 2.00 -2.59 15.78
C PRO A 299 2.97 -2.05 16.83
N ILE A 300 4.26 -2.34 16.66
CA ILE A 300 5.31 -1.97 17.61
C ILE A 300 5.84 -0.56 17.32
N GLU A 301 5.92 -0.17 16.05
CA GLU A 301 6.53 1.08 15.60
C GLU A 301 5.98 2.34 16.29
N PRO A 302 4.65 2.50 16.49
CA PRO A 302 4.11 3.66 17.18
C PRO A 302 4.58 3.78 18.63
N VAL A 303 4.60 2.65 19.37
CA VAL A 303 5.09 2.61 20.77
C VAL A 303 6.57 2.99 20.84
N LEU A 304 7.39 2.47 19.92
CA LEU A 304 8.81 2.81 19.85
C LEU A 304 9.06 4.26 19.45
N ARG A 305 8.19 4.82 18.61
CA ARG A 305 8.22 6.24 18.27
C ARG A 305 7.95 7.11 19.48
N GLU A 306 6.90 6.84 20.25
CA GLU A 306 6.63 7.57 21.48
C GLU A 306 7.76 7.45 22.51
N PHE A 307 8.31 6.24 22.66
CA PHE A 307 9.48 5.97 23.47
C PHE A 307 10.66 6.86 23.04
N ALA A 308 11.02 6.86 21.76
CA ALA A 308 12.15 7.63 21.24
C ALA A 308 11.96 9.16 21.42
N LEU A 309 10.75 9.66 21.16
CA LEU A 309 10.41 11.08 21.33
C LEU A 309 10.58 11.52 22.79
N ARG A 310 10.17 10.68 23.74
CA ARG A 310 10.28 10.95 25.18
C ARG A 310 11.71 10.82 25.69
N GLU A 311 12.39 9.73 25.36
CA GLU A 311 13.72 9.41 25.92
C GLU A 311 14.83 10.30 25.34
N TYR A 312 14.79 10.53 24.03
CA TYR A 312 15.83 11.29 23.33
C TYR A 312 15.43 12.74 23.04
N ASN A 313 14.23 13.17 23.44
CA ASN A 313 13.69 14.52 23.21
C ASN A 313 13.79 14.94 21.73
N ILE A 314 13.52 14.00 20.83
CA ILE A 314 13.52 14.22 19.39
C ILE A 314 12.31 15.10 19.04
N ARG A 315 12.52 16.12 18.20
CA ARG A 315 11.46 17.02 17.72
C ARG A 315 11.34 17.01 16.19
N GLU A 316 11.94 16.02 15.58
CA GLU A 316 11.96 15.83 14.13
C GLU A 316 10.92 14.79 13.71
N TYR A 317 10.56 14.81 12.43
CA TYR A 317 9.63 13.84 11.86
C TYR A 317 10.26 12.46 11.70
N ASP A 318 11.58 12.42 11.48
CA ASP A 318 12.35 11.20 11.30
C ASP A 318 13.04 10.80 12.61
N ILE A 319 13.04 9.50 12.90
CA ILE A 319 13.73 8.94 14.05
C ILE A 319 15.08 8.40 13.55
N PRO A 320 16.23 8.95 13.99
CA PRO A 320 17.54 8.57 13.47
C PRO A 320 18.07 7.23 14.05
N TYR A 321 17.23 6.50 14.78
CA TYR A 321 17.57 5.27 15.49
C TYR A 321 16.96 4.06 14.77
N SER A 322 17.68 2.93 14.79
CA SER A 322 17.13 1.67 14.28
C SER A 322 16.01 1.19 15.21
N TYR A 323 14.93 0.65 14.64
CA TYR A 323 13.85 0.13 15.47
C TYR A 323 14.28 -1.06 16.33
N SER A 324 15.28 -1.84 15.90
CA SER A 324 15.89 -2.90 16.71
C SER A 324 16.50 -2.35 18.00
N ASP A 325 17.27 -1.26 17.90
CA ASP A 325 17.90 -0.62 19.05
C ASP A 325 16.86 0.07 19.94
N LEU A 326 15.83 0.70 19.35
CA LEU A 326 14.73 1.29 20.12
C LEU A 326 13.96 0.24 20.92
N LEU A 327 13.70 -0.92 20.32
CA LEU A 327 13.00 -2.02 20.98
C LEU A 327 13.85 -2.60 22.12
N TYR A 328 15.15 -2.79 21.92
CA TYR A 328 16.05 -3.18 23.00
C TYR A 328 16.11 -2.12 24.12
N GLY A 329 16.21 -0.83 23.76
CA GLY A 329 16.20 0.29 24.69
C GLY A 329 14.93 0.33 25.54
N TYR A 330 13.77 0.13 24.91
CA TYR A 330 12.47 0.02 25.59
C TYR A 330 12.49 -1.07 26.66
N PHE A 331 12.95 -2.28 26.30
CA PHE A 331 12.99 -3.42 27.24
C PHE A 331 14.01 -3.19 28.37
N LYS A 332 15.16 -2.58 28.05
CA LYS A 332 16.21 -2.27 29.03
C LYS A 332 15.73 -1.24 30.05
N GLN A 333 15.14 -0.12 29.60
CA GLN A 333 14.69 0.97 30.48
C GLN A 333 13.56 0.54 31.41
N ASN A 334 12.68 -0.35 30.94
CA ASN A 334 11.59 -0.92 31.74
C ASN A 334 12.01 -2.13 32.61
N ASN A 335 13.31 -2.46 32.67
CA ASN A 335 13.84 -3.60 33.41
C ASN A 335 13.22 -4.95 33.01
N LEU A 336 12.88 -5.12 31.74
CA LEU A 336 12.23 -6.29 31.16
C LEU A 336 13.22 -7.34 30.64
N LEU A 337 14.53 -7.18 30.87
CA LEU A 337 15.56 -8.08 30.35
C LEU A 337 16.20 -8.95 31.46
N LYS A 338 16.48 -10.21 31.12
CA LYS A 338 17.26 -11.16 31.91
C LYS A 338 18.23 -11.92 31.01
N ASP A 339 19.23 -12.55 31.60
CA ASP A 339 20.12 -13.45 30.85
C ASP A 339 19.32 -14.61 30.26
N PHE A 340 19.65 -15.03 29.04
CA PHE A 340 19.02 -16.18 28.39
C PHE A 340 19.43 -17.49 29.08
N ASN A 341 18.74 -17.85 30.17
CA ASN A 341 18.86 -19.14 30.85
C ASN A 341 17.75 -20.11 30.41
N VAL A 342 17.97 -21.41 30.63
CA VAL A 342 17.07 -22.47 30.13
C VAL A 342 15.74 -22.41 30.89
N ASN A 343 14.61 -22.43 30.16
CA ASN A 343 13.21 -22.17 30.57
C ASN A 343 12.73 -20.72 30.31
N VAL A 344 12.80 -20.30 29.05
CA VAL A 344 12.15 -19.07 28.57
C VAL A 344 10.75 -19.40 28.08
N GLU A 345 9.79 -18.51 28.35
CA GLU A 345 8.42 -18.62 27.88
C GLU A 345 8.32 -18.50 26.35
N SER A 346 7.33 -19.18 25.77
CA SER A 346 6.97 -19.03 24.37
C SER A 346 6.51 -17.61 24.07
N GLY A 347 7.02 -17.00 23.01
CA GLY A 347 6.70 -15.63 22.61
C GLY A 347 7.61 -14.56 23.19
N SER A 348 8.52 -14.92 24.10
CA SER A 348 9.51 -13.98 24.64
C SER A 348 10.50 -13.52 23.56
N ILE A 349 10.73 -12.21 23.48
CA ILE A 349 11.73 -11.63 22.59
C ILE A 349 13.12 -11.79 23.20
N PHE A 350 14.11 -12.18 22.39
CA PHE A 350 15.51 -12.15 22.77
C PHE A 350 16.34 -11.26 21.86
N PHE A 351 17.43 -10.72 22.40
CA PHE A 351 18.35 -9.80 21.74
C PHE A 351 19.75 -10.38 21.80
N VAL A 352 20.46 -10.30 20.69
CA VAL A 352 21.89 -10.59 20.59
C VAL A 352 22.63 -9.27 20.56
N VAL A 353 23.48 -9.05 21.56
CA VAL A 353 24.05 -7.73 21.87
C VAL A 353 25.59 -7.81 21.91
N ASP A 354 26.23 -6.80 21.32
CA ASP A 354 27.66 -6.52 21.41
C ASP A 354 27.87 -5.12 21.98
N ASP A 355 28.51 -4.99 23.14
CA ASP A 355 28.76 -3.69 23.79
C ASP A 355 27.56 -2.72 23.76
N ASP A 356 26.38 -3.20 24.20
CA ASP A 356 25.10 -2.47 24.22
C ASP A 356 24.47 -2.13 22.84
N THR A 357 25.01 -2.66 21.74
CA THR A 357 24.45 -2.53 20.38
C THR A 357 23.74 -3.80 19.94
N VAL A 358 22.54 -3.70 19.34
CA VAL A 358 21.79 -4.88 18.88
C VAL A 358 22.36 -5.38 17.56
N VAL A 359 22.94 -6.59 17.59
CA VAL A 359 23.47 -7.26 16.39
C VAL A 359 22.37 -8.04 15.68
N ASN A 360 21.51 -8.71 16.45
CA ASN A 360 20.34 -9.40 15.94
C ASN A 360 19.31 -9.59 17.07
N MET A 361 18.13 -10.11 16.74
CA MET A 361 17.09 -10.40 17.70
C MET A 361 16.19 -11.55 17.22
N GLY A 362 15.33 -12.06 18.07
CA GLY A 362 14.40 -13.12 17.69
C GLY A 362 13.33 -13.36 18.75
N ILE A 363 12.50 -14.37 18.52
CA ILE A 363 11.44 -14.81 19.44
C ILE A 363 11.64 -16.27 19.79
N VAL A 364 11.43 -16.62 21.06
CA VAL A 364 11.39 -18.02 21.51
C VAL A 364 10.06 -18.65 21.10
N LEU A 365 10.10 -19.80 20.44
CA LEU A 365 8.88 -20.48 19.95
C LEU A 365 8.43 -21.55 20.92
N ASP A 366 8.92 -22.78 20.78
CA ASP A 366 8.73 -23.88 21.71
C ASP A 366 9.91 -24.87 21.54
N ASN A 367 10.04 -25.88 22.40
CA ASN A 367 10.87 -27.07 22.13
C ASN A 367 12.28 -26.80 21.58
N ASN A 368 13.02 -25.84 22.15
CA ASN A 368 14.37 -25.47 21.71
C ASN A 368 14.44 -24.83 20.31
N MET A 369 13.31 -24.35 19.78
CA MET A 369 13.18 -23.62 18.53
C MET A 369 13.04 -22.12 18.77
N VAL A 370 13.60 -21.34 17.85
CA VAL A 370 13.57 -19.89 17.87
C VAL A 370 13.29 -19.34 16.48
N GLY A 371 12.59 -18.21 16.45
CA GLY A 371 12.35 -17.43 15.25
C GLY A 371 13.33 -16.28 15.16
N ILE A 372 14.20 -16.33 14.17
CA ILE A 372 15.25 -15.34 13.90
C ILE A 372 15.63 -15.45 12.42
N VAL A 373 16.08 -14.36 11.82
CA VAL A 373 16.63 -14.35 10.47
C VAL A 373 18.14 -14.15 10.55
N LEU A 374 18.91 -15.09 10.01
CA LEU A 374 20.37 -15.02 9.97
C LEU A 374 20.87 -14.41 8.65
N GLU A 375 22.10 -13.91 8.62
CA GLU A 375 22.69 -13.21 7.45
C GLU A 375 22.70 -14.08 6.17
N GLN A 376 22.97 -15.38 6.36
CA GLN A 376 23.01 -16.41 5.32
C GLN A 376 21.62 -16.87 4.85
N ASP A 377 20.56 -16.48 5.55
CA ASP A 377 19.20 -16.87 5.17
C ASP A 377 18.79 -16.09 3.91
N THR A 378 18.46 -16.82 2.86
CA THR A 378 17.81 -16.27 1.64
C THR A 378 16.30 -16.43 1.65
N ARG A 379 15.81 -17.32 2.53
CA ARG A 379 14.41 -17.59 2.80
C ARG A 379 14.20 -17.79 4.29
N THR A 380 13.02 -17.47 4.79
CA THR A 380 12.65 -17.73 6.18
C THR A 380 12.73 -19.23 6.47
N ARG A 381 13.22 -19.54 7.68
CA ARG A 381 13.30 -20.90 8.20
C ARG A 381 13.32 -20.87 9.71
N LEU A 382 12.97 -22.00 10.31
CA LEU A 382 13.08 -22.20 11.75
C LEU A 382 14.54 -22.50 12.13
N HIS A 383 14.96 -22.00 13.27
CA HIS A 383 16.29 -22.25 13.84
C HIS A 383 16.17 -22.87 15.22
N THR A 384 17.25 -23.52 15.67
CA THR A 384 17.32 -24.08 17.03
C THR A 384 18.06 -23.12 17.95
N LEU A 385 17.73 -23.11 19.23
CA LEU A 385 18.46 -22.32 20.21
C LEU A 385 19.94 -22.71 20.30
N VAL A 386 20.25 -24.00 20.08
CA VAL A 386 21.63 -24.50 20.04
C VAL A 386 22.41 -23.84 18.89
N SER A 387 21.85 -23.84 17.68
CA SER A 387 22.50 -23.21 16.53
C SER A 387 22.69 -21.70 16.73
N ILE A 388 21.75 -21.02 17.39
CA ILE A 388 21.87 -19.59 17.70
C ILE A 388 22.96 -19.31 18.74
N LYS A 389 23.09 -20.15 19.76
CA LYS A 389 24.17 -20.03 20.75
C LYS A 389 25.56 -20.30 20.15
N GLU A 390 25.64 -21.19 19.17
CA GLU A 390 26.89 -21.45 18.43
C GLU A 390 27.25 -20.28 17.52
N GLU A 391 26.31 -19.83 16.69
CA GLU A 391 26.46 -18.70 15.76
C GLU A 391 26.90 -17.43 16.49
N TYR A 392 26.25 -17.14 17.63
CA TYR A 392 26.48 -15.93 18.41
C TYR A 392 27.31 -16.17 19.69
N SER A 393 28.19 -17.16 19.68
CA SER A 393 29.00 -17.57 20.86
C SER A 393 29.88 -16.48 21.49
N LYS A 394 30.16 -15.39 20.77
CA LYS A 394 30.94 -14.23 21.25
C LYS A 394 30.08 -13.09 21.79
N TYR A 395 28.77 -13.18 21.66
CA TYR A 395 27.83 -12.12 21.99
C TYR A 395 27.04 -12.44 23.25
N THR A 396 26.47 -11.40 23.87
CA THR A 396 25.55 -11.59 24.99
C THR A 396 24.14 -11.78 24.46
N ILE A 397 23.44 -12.81 24.95
CA ILE A 397 22.02 -13.03 24.62
C ILE A 397 21.17 -12.68 25.83
N LEU A 398 20.34 -11.65 25.68
CA LEU A 398 19.38 -11.20 26.67
C LEU A 398 17.97 -11.56 26.21
N VAL A 399 17.07 -11.81 27.15
CA VAL A 399 15.69 -12.22 26.85
C VAL A 399 14.70 -11.49 27.71
N GLU A 400 13.50 -11.30 27.18
CA GLU A 400 12.34 -10.79 27.90
C GLU A 400 12.08 -11.60 29.18
N ARG A 401 11.73 -10.88 30.25
CA ARG A 401 11.52 -11.43 31.59
C ARG A 401 10.24 -12.23 31.73
#